data_AF-J5KZ69-F1
#
_entry.id   AF-J5KZ69-F1
#
_cell.length_a   1.000
_cell.length_b   1.000
_cell.length_c   1.000
_cell.angle_alpha   90.00
_cell.angle_beta   90.00
_cell.angle_gamma   90.00
#
_symmetry.space_group_name_H-M   'P 1'
#
loop_
_entity.id
_entity.type
_entity.pdbx_description
1 polymer ?
#
loop_
_entity_poly.entity_id
_entity_poly.type
_entity_poly.pdbx_seq_one_letter_code
_entity_poly.pdbx_strand_id
1 'polypeptide(L)'
;MQTATINNFDLFVEFYNKVKESSDISEIIKEYGGANIYIPSYKATFRNQDILRQYDEGIRAGKNSSVVIRELAQAHNLSYNTISSITKEVREPSLFDSEN
;
A
#
# COMPACT_ATOMS: atom_id res chain seq x y z
N MET A 1 27.30 -10.01 -6.45
CA MET A 1 26.17 -9.08 -6.61
C MET A 1 24.95 -9.75 -5.99
N GLN A 2 24.32 -9.13 -4.99
CA GLN A 2 23.12 -9.69 -4.36
C GLN A 2 21.95 -9.37 -5.28
N THR A 3 21.41 -10.37 -5.97
CA THR A 3 20.17 -10.22 -6.76
C THR A 3 19.02 -9.94 -5.80
N ALA A 4 18.45 -8.73 -5.86
CA ALA A 4 17.21 -8.43 -5.16
C ALA A 4 16.18 -9.50 -5.52
N THR A 5 15.59 -10.15 -4.51
CA THR A 5 14.56 -11.16 -4.74
C THR A 5 13.32 -10.46 -5.25
N ILE A 6 13.08 -10.55 -6.57
CA ILE A 6 11.87 -10.03 -7.22
C ILE A 6 10.67 -10.72 -6.57
N ASN A 7 9.76 -9.95 -5.98
CA ASN A 7 8.55 -10.47 -5.36
C ASN A 7 7.35 -10.36 -6.31
N ASN A 8 6.22 -10.99 -5.95
CA ASN A 8 5.03 -10.99 -6.81
C ASN A 8 4.43 -9.60 -7.06
N PHE A 9 4.63 -8.64 -6.16
CA PHE A 9 4.19 -7.26 -6.38
C PHE A 9 5.04 -6.60 -7.46
N ASP A 10 6.36 -6.79 -7.42
CA ASP A 10 7.28 -6.25 -8.44
C ASP A 10 6.94 -6.79 -9.84
N LEU A 11 6.67 -8.10 -9.96
CA LEU A 11 6.24 -8.73 -11.22
C LEU A 11 4.93 -8.15 -11.75
N PHE A 12 3.97 -7.87 -10.86
CA PHE A 12 2.70 -7.28 -11.27
C PHE A 12 2.87 -5.81 -11.70
N VAL A 13 3.75 -5.05 -11.03
CA VAL A 13 4.06 -3.66 -11.41
C VAL A 13 4.72 -3.61 -12.78
N GLU A 14 5.67 -4.51 -13.04
CA GLU A 14 6.31 -4.64 -14.35
C GLU A 14 5.27 -4.94 -15.45
N PHE A 15 4.43 -5.96 -15.22
CA PHE A 15 3.34 -6.30 -16.14
C PHE A 15 2.40 -5.11 -16.39
N TYR A 16 1.97 -4.42 -15.33
CA TYR A 16 1.08 -3.26 -15.43
C TYR A 16 1.69 -2.12 -16.24
N ASN A 17 2.98 -1.84 -16.04
CA ASN A 17 3.69 -0.84 -16.82
C ASN A 17 3.82 -1.27 -18.28
N LYS A 18 4.12 -2.54 -18.54
CA LYS A 18 4.21 -3.03 -19.92
C LYS A 18 2.88 -2.94 -20.65
N VAL A 19 1.77 -3.26 -19.99
CA VAL A 19 0.41 -3.06 -20.53
C VAL A 19 0.13 -1.59 -20.90
N LYS A 20 0.62 -0.63 -20.10
CA LYS A 20 0.45 0.80 -20.40
C LYS A 20 1.27 1.28 -21.58
N GLU A 21 2.46 0.72 -21.75
CA GLU A 21 3.39 1.09 -22.81
C GLU A 21 3.05 0.41 -24.14
N SER A 22 2.36 -0.73 -24.09
CA SER A 22 1.99 -1.47 -25.28
C SER A 22 0.94 -0.78 -26.12
N SER A 23 1.20 -0.75 -27.43
CA SER A 23 0.30 -0.20 -28.43
C SER A 23 -0.74 -1.22 -28.93
N ASP A 24 -0.40 -2.50 -28.81
CA ASP A 24 -1.21 -3.64 -29.27
C ASP A 24 -1.16 -4.81 -28.28
N ILE A 25 -2.27 -5.53 -28.15
CA ILE A 25 -2.40 -6.65 -27.21
C ILE A 25 -1.48 -7.83 -27.55
N SER A 26 -1.08 -8.00 -28.82
CA SER A 26 -0.17 -9.07 -29.22
C SER A 26 1.22 -8.94 -28.60
N GLU A 27 1.65 -7.73 -28.24
CA GLU A 27 2.91 -7.50 -27.51
C GLU A 27 2.86 -8.15 -26.13
N ILE A 28 1.76 -7.94 -25.40
CA ILE A 28 1.53 -8.53 -24.07
C ILE A 28 1.39 -10.04 -24.16
N ILE A 29 0.67 -10.55 -25.16
CA ILE A 29 0.50 -12.00 -25.35
C ILE A 29 1.83 -12.69 -25.71
N LYS A 30 2.70 -12.05 -26.50
CA LYS A 30 4.02 -12.61 -26.83
C LYS A 30 4.93 -12.74 -25.61
N GLU A 31 4.87 -11.78 -24.70
CA GLU A 31 5.78 -11.70 -23.55
C GLU A 31 5.26 -12.43 -22.32
N TYR A 32 3.95 -12.34 -22.05
CA TYR A 32 3.33 -12.91 -20.84
C TYR A 32 2.31 -14.02 -21.13
N GLY A 33 2.07 -14.36 -22.40
CA GLY A 33 1.12 -15.40 -22.78
C GLY A 33 1.48 -16.77 -22.17
N GLY A 34 0.51 -17.38 -21.50
CA GLY A 34 0.72 -18.65 -20.79
C GLY A 34 1.31 -18.52 -19.38
N ALA A 35 1.69 -17.31 -18.95
CA ALA A 35 2.11 -17.05 -17.58
C ALA A 35 0.90 -16.91 -16.64
N ASN A 36 1.04 -17.39 -15.40
CA ASN A 36 0.10 -17.13 -14.32
C ASN A 36 0.56 -15.89 -13.55
N ILE A 37 -0.06 -14.74 -13.80
CA ILE A 37 0.26 -13.50 -13.11
C ILE A 37 -0.60 -13.37 -11.86
N TYR A 38 0.03 -13.26 -10.70
CA TYR A 38 -0.66 -12.97 -9.45
C TYR A 38 -1.07 -11.50 -9.40
N ILE A 39 -2.34 -11.22 -9.11
CA ILE A 39 -2.84 -9.88 -8.86
C ILE A 39 -2.79 -9.62 -7.34
N PRO A 40 -1.97 -8.67 -6.86
CA PRO A 40 -1.87 -8.35 -5.45
C PRO A 40 -3.18 -7.81 -4.87
N SER A 41 -3.51 -8.25 -3.66
CA SER A 41 -4.69 -7.77 -2.95
C SER A 41 -4.48 -6.36 -2.40
N TYR A 42 -5.42 -5.46 -2.68
CA TYR A 42 -5.44 -4.11 -2.09
C TYR A 42 -5.26 -4.13 -0.56
N LYS A 43 -5.90 -5.07 0.15
CA LYS A 43 -5.82 -5.18 1.62
C LYS A 43 -4.42 -5.49 2.12
N ALA A 44 -3.62 -6.21 1.34
CA ALA A 44 -2.26 -6.59 1.66
C ALA A 44 -1.23 -5.56 1.16
N THR A 45 -1.55 -4.80 0.13
CA THR A 45 -0.58 -3.95 -0.57
C THR A 45 -0.72 -2.46 -0.26
N PHE A 46 -1.95 -1.92 -0.24
CA PHE A 46 -2.17 -0.47 -0.21
C PHE A 46 -3.01 0.02 0.97
N ARG A 47 -3.85 -0.84 1.56
CA ARG A 47 -4.79 -0.42 2.62
C ARG A 47 -4.12 0.31 3.79
N ASN A 48 -2.97 -0.15 4.26
CA ASN A 48 -2.29 0.51 5.38
C ASN A 48 -1.77 1.89 5.00
N GLN A 49 -1.26 2.07 3.78
CA GLN A 49 -0.80 3.37 3.28
C GLN A 49 -1.98 4.35 3.18
N ASP A 50 -3.14 3.89 2.69
CA ASP A 50 -4.34 4.70 2.65
C ASP A 50 -4.87 5.04 4.05
N ILE A 51 -4.83 4.10 5.00
CA ILE A 51 -5.17 4.37 6.41
C ILE A 51 -4.25 5.45 6.99
N LEU A 52 -2.95 5.39 6.74
CA LEU A 52 -1.98 6.38 7.20
C LEU A 52 -2.25 7.77 6.60
N ARG A 53 -2.50 7.84 5.29
CA ARG A 53 -2.84 9.09 4.59
C ARG A 53 -4.13 9.69 5.14
N GLN A 54 -5.19 8.90 5.27
CA GLN A 54 -6.48 9.35 5.81
C GLN A 54 -6.36 9.79 7.28
N TYR A 55 -5.50 9.12 8.05
CA TYR A 55 -5.21 9.51 9.42
C TYR A 55 -4.57 10.90 9.48
N ASP A 56 -3.50 11.13 8.70
CA ASP A 56 -2.82 12.44 8.61
C ASP A 56 -3.75 13.56 8.12
N GLU A 57 -4.57 13.29 7.10
CA GLU A 57 -5.62 14.22 6.62
C GLU A 57 -6.59 14.60 7.76
N GLY A 58 -7.01 13.62 8.57
CA GLY A 58 -7.88 13.85 9.73
C GLY A 58 -7.24 14.71 10.82
N ILE A 59 -5.95 14.48 11.11
CA ILE A 59 -5.19 15.28 12.09
C ILE A 59 -5.00 16.72 11.58
N ARG A 60 -4.65 16.91 10.30
CA ARG A 60 -4.52 18.24 9.69
C ARG A 60 -5.83 19.01 9.67
N ALA A 61 -6.96 18.31 9.57
CA ALA A 61 -8.29 18.89 9.71
C ALA A 61 -8.66 19.25 11.17
N GLY A 62 -7.76 19.06 12.14
CA GLY A 62 -7.95 19.39 13.55
C GLY A 62 -8.78 18.37 14.34
N LYS A 63 -9.03 17.18 13.79
CA LYS A 63 -9.75 16.13 14.51
C LYS A 63 -8.88 15.51 15.60
N ASN A 64 -9.51 15.11 16.70
CA ASN A 64 -8.82 14.34 17.74
C ASN A 64 -8.42 12.95 17.21
N SER A 65 -7.19 12.52 17.51
CA SER A 65 -6.68 11.21 17.08
C SER A 65 -7.61 10.04 17.40
N SER A 66 -8.23 10.01 18.59
CA SER A 66 -9.11 8.90 18.98
C SER A 66 -10.38 8.83 18.11
N VAL A 67 -10.87 9.99 17.66
CA VAL A 67 -12.03 10.11 16.76
C VAL A 67 -11.64 9.59 15.38
N VAL A 68 -10.49 10.03 14.84
CA VAL A 68 -10.00 9.58 13.53
C VAL A 68 -9.78 8.07 13.51
N ILE A 69 -9.15 7.50 14.55
CA ILE A 69 -8.94 6.05 14.65
C ILE A 69 -10.28 5.28 14.67
N ARG A 70 -11.31 5.81 15.36
CA ARG A 70 -12.64 5.19 15.41
C ARG A 70 -13.36 5.25 14.06
N GLU A 71 -13.29 6.39 13.37
CA GLU A 71 -13.86 6.57 12.03
C GLU A 71 -13.19 5.59 11.04
N LEU A 72 -11.86 5.48 11.07
CA LEU A 72 -11.10 4.57 10.22
C LEU A 72 -11.38 3.10 10.52
N ALA A 73 -11.54 2.74 11.80
CA ALA A 73 -11.91 1.38 12.20
C ALA A 73 -13.24 0.94 11.58
N GLN A 74 -14.23 1.84 11.57
CA GLN A 74 -15.52 1.60 10.90
C GLN A 74 -15.38 1.55 9.38
N ALA A 75 -14.69 2.53 8.78
CA ALA A 75 -14.54 2.62 7.32
C ALA A 75 -13.82 1.42 6.70
N HIS A 76 -12.81 0.88 7.39
CA HIS A 76 -11.99 -0.24 6.90
C HIS A 76 -12.44 -1.61 7.45
N ASN A 77 -13.48 -1.66 8.27
CA ASN A 77 -13.94 -2.84 8.99
C ASN A 77 -12.80 -3.55 9.75
N LEU A 78 -12.07 -2.77 10.55
CA LEU A 78 -10.93 -3.19 11.36
C LEU A 78 -11.14 -2.86 12.83
N SER A 79 -10.43 -3.54 13.72
CA SER A 79 -10.47 -3.18 15.14
C SER A 79 -9.79 -1.84 15.38
N TYR A 80 -10.23 -1.11 16.42
CA TYR A 80 -9.55 0.11 16.88
C TYR A 80 -8.06 -0.13 17.13
N ASN A 81 -7.71 -1.26 17.75
CA ASN A 81 -6.33 -1.62 18.03
C ASN A 81 -5.51 -1.82 16.77
N THR A 82 -6.08 -2.43 15.73
CA THR A 82 -5.41 -2.60 14.44
C THR A 82 -5.08 -1.25 13.80
N ILE A 83 -6.05 -0.33 13.75
CA ILE A 83 -5.82 1.03 13.23
C ILE A 83 -4.82 1.80 14.10
N SER A 84 -4.92 1.67 15.43
CA SER A 84 -3.99 2.27 16.38
C SER A 84 -2.55 1.79 16.10
N SER A 85 -2.34 0.48 15.90
CA SER A 85 -1.01 -0.06 15.57
C SER A 85 -0.51 0.44 14.21
N ILE A 86 -1.36 0.46 13.18
CA ILE A 86 -0.98 0.98 11.85
C ILE A 86 -0.55 2.45 11.94
N THR A 87 -1.31 3.27 12.68
CA THR A 87 -1.05 4.71 12.83
C THR A 87 -0.02 5.05 13.89
N LYS A 88 0.60 4.06 14.53
CA LYS A 88 1.54 4.29 15.64
C LYS A 88 2.74 5.11 15.21
N GLU A 89 3.36 4.78 14.07
CA GLU A 89 4.57 5.44 13.56
C GLU A 89 4.35 6.93 13.27
N VAL A 90 3.15 7.33 12.87
CA VAL A 90 2.79 8.75 12.63
C VAL A 90 2.49 9.48 13.94
N ARG A 91 1.95 8.78 14.94
CA ARG A 91 1.62 9.35 16.26
C ARG A 91 2.83 9.52 17.16
N GLU A 92 3.74 8.57 17.07
CA GLU A 92 4.97 8.48 17.86
C GLU A 92 6.13 8.30 16.87
N PRO A 93 6.49 9.34 16.09
CA PRO A 93 7.65 9.25 15.24
C PRO A 93 8.87 8.91 16.11
N SER A 94 9.55 7.82 15.75
CA SER A 94 10.75 7.35 16.46
C SER A 94 11.76 8.50 16.52
N LEU A 95 12.26 8.77 17.72
CA LEU A 95 13.30 9.77 17.96
C LEU A 95 14.61 9.47 17.21
N PHE A 96 14.76 8.27 16.65
CA PHE A 96 16.00 7.78 16.04
C PHE A 96 15.92 7.59 14.51
N ASP A 97 14.80 7.87 13.86
CA ASP A 97 14.64 7.65 12.42
C ASP A 97 15.08 8.86 11.56
N SER A 98 15.67 9.88 12.17
CA SER A 98 16.15 11.10 11.48
C SER A 98 17.65 11.10 11.14
N GLU A 99 18.35 9.99 11.41
CA GLU A 99 19.76 9.80 11.04
C GLU A 99 19.91 8.59 10.11
N ASN A 100 19.60 8.74 8.82
CA ASN A 100 20.21 7.99 7.71
C ASN A 100 19.92 8.66 6.36
#